data_AF-A0A7F8RE41-F1
#
_entry.id   AF-A0A7F8RE41-F1
#
_cell.length_a   1.000
_cell.length_b   1.000
_cell.length_c   1.000
_cell.angle_alpha   90.00
_cell.angle_beta   90.00
_cell.angle_gamma   90.00
#
_symmetry.space_group_name_H-M   'P 1'
#
loop_
_entity.id
_entity.type
_entity.pdbx_description
1 polymer ?
#
loop_
_entity_poly.entity_id
_entity_poly.type
_entity_poly.pdbx_seq_one_letter_code
_entity_poly.pdbx_strand_id
1 'polypeptide(L)'
;MGWSVNRSWCEQGLECEQGLECEQGLDPPEIKEILHLATLNELEVIPLVQTFGHMEFVLKHEALAHLREVALFPNTLNPHEAESLALVGAMISQVMELHPGARWLHVGCDEVYYLGEGEASRQWLQQEHNTKARLCLSHIKAVACHVLARHPATRPLVWDDMLRAIPEDQLSASGVPRLVEPVLWDYGADLDVHGKALLMEKYRKCGFLRLWAASAFKGATGASQALTPIEHHLRNNVQWLQVAASGPADMLQGIVLTGWQRYDHFSVLCELLPVGIPSLAVCLQSLLNGGFAEDVKAKVENFLGISNLEITDFTSEGAGSFPGSDILALVTHVGLHLRSSVDALLERDRYVTGWFSSYHRRRKLIHPVMVQHIQPQALSLLARWSTLVRELEAALHRVFYPDTVEEWLEENVQPSLRRLQGLLQDLREAASPRQLAAQDP
;
A
#
# COMPACT_ATOMS: atom_id res chain seq x y z
N MET A 1 -6.96 -2.12 21.36
CA MET A 1 -6.19 -2.09 20.09
C MET A 1 -6.71 -0.89 19.30
N GLY A 2 -5.84 -0.13 18.63
CA GLY A 2 -6.26 0.94 17.73
C GLY A 2 -6.27 0.43 16.29
N TRP A 3 -7.29 0.78 15.51
CA TRP A 3 -7.33 0.58 14.06
C TRP A 3 -7.15 1.93 13.39
N SER A 4 -6.15 2.05 12.51
CA SER A 4 -5.97 3.24 11.68
C SER A 4 -6.37 2.89 10.26
N VAL A 5 -7.40 3.55 9.73
CA VAL A 5 -7.78 3.45 8.33
C VAL A 5 -6.98 4.52 7.60
N ASN A 6 -5.90 4.12 6.94
CA ASN A 6 -5.16 4.99 6.04
C ASN A 6 -5.81 4.88 4.66
N ARG A 7 -6.72 5.82 4.39
CA ARG A 7 -7.28 6.10 3.08
C ARG A 7 -7.12 7.60 2.86
N SER A 8 -6.58 7.99 1.71
CA SER A 8 -6.24 9.39 1.41
C SER A 8 -7.44 10.32 1.64
N TRP A 9 -7.23 11.62 1.85
CA TRP A 9 -8.31 12.55 2.19
C TRP A 9 -9.43 12.64 1.13
N CYS A 10 -9.13 12.30 -0.13
CA CYS A 10 -10.14 12.06 -1.18
C CYS A 10 -11.00 10.81 -0.93
N GLU A 11 -10.43 9.74 -0.37
CA GLU A 11 -11.09 8.47 -0.08
C GLU A 11 -12.01 8.51 1.17
N GLN A 12 -12.30 9.70 1.72
CA GLN A 12 -13.26 9.93 2.82
C GLN A 12 -14.50 10.78 2.42
N GLY A 13 -14.74 10.99 1.12
CA GLY A 13 -15.98 11.61 0.61
C GLY A 13 -16.04 13.12 0.80
N LEU A 14 -14.87 13.75 0.85
CA LEU A 14 -14.70 15.12 1.34
C LEU A 14 -14.50 16.14 0.20
N GLU A 15 -15.23 17.25 0.24
CA GLU A 15 -15.20 18.33 -0.76
C GLU A 15 -14.04 19.30 -0.49
N CYS A 16 -13.25 19.64 -1.52
CA CYS A 16 -12.39 20.82 -1.46
C CYS A 16 -13.24 22.11 -1.49
N GLU A 17 -12.76 23.22 -0.91
CA GLU A 17 -13.42 24.57 -1.00
C GLU A 17 -13.72 25.03 -2.45
N GLN A 18 -13.19 24.32 -3.46
CA GLN A 18 -13.43 24.54 -4.89
C GLN A 18 -14.41 23.53 -5.54
N GLY A 19 -15.11 22.69 -4.77
CA GLY A 19 -16.09 21.73 -5.28
C GLY A 19 -15.48 20.53 -6.01
N LEU A 20 -14.25 20.13 -5.64
CA LEU A 20 -13.65 18.88 -6.13
C LEU A 20 -14.18 17.73 -5.27
N GLU A 21 -15.19 17.02 -5.78
CA GLU A 21 -15.66 15.75 -5.23
C GLU A 21 -14.70 14.62 -5.64
N CYS A 22 -14.37 13.74 -4.70
CA CYS A 22 -13.78 12.45 -5.04
C CYS A 22 -14.90 11.46 -5.33
N GLU A 23 -15.01 10.98 -6.57
CA GLU A 23 -15.99 9.93 -6.95
C GLU A 23 -15.83 8.62 -6.15
N GLN A 24 -14.76 8.45 -5.37
CA GLN A 24 -14.42 7.22 -4.63
C GLN A 24 -14.16 7.43 -3.14
N GLY A 25 -14.62 8.56 -2.61
CA GLY A 25 -14.60 8.83 -1.19
C GLY A 25 -15.56 7.93 -0.40
N LEU A 26 -15.18 7.48 0.80
CA LEU A 26 -16.13 6.89 1.74
C LEU A 26 -17.17 7.94 2.10
N ASP A 27 -18.45 7.61 1.94
CA ASP A 27 -19.50 8.56 2.30
C ASP A 27 -19.57 8.73 3.83
N PRO A 28 -20.00 9.89 4.34
CA PRO A 28 -20.17 10.10 5.78
C PRO A 28 -20.95 9.01 6.54
N PRO A 29 -21.99 8.36 5.96
CA PRO A 29 -22.64 7.20 6.59
C PRO A 29 -21.74 5.96 6.71
N GLU A 30 -20.88 5.69 5.73
CA GLU A 30 -19.94 4.56 5.77
C GLU A 30 -18.90 4.77 6.87
N ILE A 31 -18.37 5.99 7.01
CA ILE A 31 -17.45 6.34 8.10
C ILE A 31 -18.14 6.17 9.46
N LYS A 32 -19.39 6.62 9.60
CA LYS A 32 -20.18 6.40 10.83
C LYS A 32 -20.37 4.92 11.14
N GLU A 33 -20.62 4.08 10.14
CA GLU A 33 -20.74 2.63 10.31
C GLU A 33 -19.40 2.02 10.77
N ILE A 34 -18.27 2.42 10.16
CA ILE A 34 -16.94 1.98 10.59
C ILE A 34 -16.69 2.36 12.06
N LEU A 35 -16.98 3.60 12.46
CA LEU A 35 -16.82 4.07 13.84
C LEU A 35 -17.75 3.32 14.80
N HIS A 36 -18.97 3.04 14.38
CA HIS A 36 -19.94 2.26 15.17
C HIS A 36 -19.42 0.83 15.40
N LEU A 37 -19.02 0.13 14.33
CA LEU A 37 -18.47 -1.21 14.41
C LEU A 37 -17.18 -1.26 15.23
N ALA A 38 -16.30 -0.28 15.08
CA ALA A 38 -15.09 -0.16 15.90
C ALA A 38 -15.45 -0.05 17.39
N THR A 39 -16.42 0.80 17.73
CA THR A 39 -16.89 0.98 19.11
C THR A 39 -17.47 -0.32 19.67
N LEU A 40 -18.30 -1.03 18.91
CA LEU A 40 -18.86 -2.33 19.30
C LEU A 40 -17.80 -3.40 19.55
N ASN A 41 -16.63 -3.27 18.93
CA ASN A 41 -15.51 -4.21 19.06
C ASN A 41 -14.37 -3.68 19.95
N GLU A 42 -14.62 -2.63 20.75
CA GLU A 42 -13.62 -2.03 21.65
C GLU A 42 -12.33 -1.57 20.93
N LEU A 43 -12.49 -1.14 19.67
CA LEU A 43 -11.44 -0.58 18.83
C LEU A 43 -11.54 0.94 18.81
N GLU A 44 -10.40 1.60 18.93
CA GLU A 44 -10.28 3.05 18.75
C GLU A 44 -9.82 3.36 17.32
N VAL A 45 -10.46 4.31 16.66
CA VAL A 45 -10.09 4.74 15.30
C VAL A 45 -9.17 5.96 15.35
N ILE A 46 -8.01 5.86 14.69
CA ILE A 46 -7.06 6.98 14.54
C ILE A 46 -7.05 7.40 13.07
N PRO A 47 -7.65 8.56 12.72
CA PRO A 47 -7.61 9.07 11.35
C PRO A 47 -6.17 9.44 10.95
N LEU A 48 -5.83 9.21 9.69
CA LEU A 48 -4.59 9.68 9.06
C LEU A 48 -4.92 10.63 7.91
N VAL A 49 -4.26 11.77 7.87
CA VAL A 49 -4.39 12.78 6.82
C VAL A 49 -3.00 13.13 6.33
N GLN A 50 -2.77 13.03 5.02
CA GLN A 50 -1.53 13.51 4.42
C GLN A 50 -1.54 15.04 4.35
N THR A 51 -0.48 15.67 4.83
CA THR A 51 -0.44 17.14 4.97
C THR A 51 0.83 17.80 4.42
N PHE A 52 1.73 17.03 3.81
CA PHE A 52 2.98 17.57 3.27
C PHE A 52 3.50 16.78 2.06
N GLY A 53 3.97 15.56 2.28
CA GLY A 53 4.23 14.56 1.25
C GLY A 53 2.96 13.76 0.94
N HIS A 54 3.05 12.88 -0.06
CA HIS A 54 1.93 12.05 -0.54
C HIS A 54 0.65 12.85 -0.86
N MET A 55 0.81 14.06 -1.40
CA MET A 55 -0.29 14.97 -1.73
C MET A 55 -0.80 14.81 -3.17
N GLU A 56 -0.37 13.78 -3.91
CA GLU A 56 -0.70 13.58 -5.32
C GLU A 56 -2.21 13.52 -5.56
N PHE A 57 -2.96 12.93 -4.64
CA PHE A 57 -4.41 12.82 -4.74
C PHE A 57 -5.11 14.19 -4.78
N VAL A 58 -4.51 15.22 -4.16
CA VAL A 58 -4.99 16.62 -4.20
C VAL A 58 -4.32 17.40 -5.32
N LEU A 59 -2.99 17.34 -5.37
CA LEU A 59 -2.20 18.21 -6.23
C LEU A 59 -2.11 17.70 -7.67
N LYS A 60 -2.67 16.53 -8.03
CA LYS A 60 -2.87 16.13 -9.43
C LYS A 60 -3.84 17.06 -10.18
N HIS A 61 -4.73 17.74 -9.45
CA HIS A 61 -5.72 18.63 -10.03
C HIS A 61 -5.08 19.95 -10.47
N GLU A 62 -5.34 20.37 -11.70
CA GLU A 62 -4.76 21.60 -12.28
C GLU A 62 -5.08 22.85 -11.45
N ALA A 63 -6.27 22.92 -10.86
CA ALA A 63 -6.72 24.03 -10.02
C ALA A 63 -5.91 24.22 -8.72
N LEU A 64 -5.18 23.18 -8.29
CA LEU A 64 -4.32 23.18 -7.11
C LEU A 64 -2.84 22.99 -7.46
N ALA A 65 -2.49 22.97 -8.75
CA ALA A 65 -1.13 22.75 -9.22
C ALA A 65 -0.15 23.84 -8.77
N HIS A 66 -0.64 25.06 -8.54
CA HIS A 66 0.17 26.18 -8.02
C HIS A 66 0.62 25.98 -6.58
N LEU A 67 -0.01 25.07 -5.83
CA LEU A 67 0.38 24.72 -4.46
C LEU A 67 1.45 23.63 -4.40
N ARG A 68 1.98 23.15 -5.53
CA ARG A 68 3.08 22.17 -5.56
C ARG A 68 4.40 22.83 -5.20
N GLU A 69 5.21 22.14 -4.38
CA GLU A 69 6.59 22.56 -4.08
C GLU A 69 7.44 22.63 -5.36
N VAL A 70 7.39 21.57 -6.17
CA VAL A 70 7.98 21.55 -7.51
C VAL A 70 6.85 21.43 -8.52
N ALA A 71 6.74 22.39 -9.44
CA ALA A 71 5.61 22.48 -10.38
C ALA A 71 5.31 21.17 -11.14
N LEU A 72 6.36 20.41 -11.48
CA LEU A 72 6.24 19.13 -12.19
C LEU A 72 5.73 17.98 -11.31
N PHE A 73 5.92 18.05 -9.99
CA PHE A 73 5.70 16.92 -9.09
C PHE A 73 4.50 17.19 -8.17
N PRO A 74 3.40 16.41 -8.28
CA PRO A 74 2.22 16.60 -7.46
C PRO A 74 2.35 15.99 -6.05
N ASN A 75 3.50 15.46 -5.66
CA ASN A 75 3.64 14.70 -4.41
C ASN A 75 3.85 15.59 -3.16
N THR A 76 4.36 16.80 -3.33
CA THR A 76 4.76 17.67 -2.21
C THR A 76 4.05 19.03 -2.26
N LEU A 77 3.46 19.41 -1.15
CA LEU A 77 2.86 20.72 -0.94
C LEU A 77 3.93 21.80 -0.73
N ASN A 78 3.77 22.96 -1.37
CA ASN A 78 4.62 24.13 -1.18
C ASN A 78 4.34 24.76 0.21
N PRO A 79 5.29 24.77 1.14
CA PRO A 79 5.07 25.27 2.50
C PRO A 79 5.09 26.82 2.59
N HIS A 80 5.37 27.54 1.50
CA HIS A 80 5.44 29.00 1.50
C HIS A 80 4.11 29.70 1.18
N GLU A 81 3.18 29.01 0.51
CA GLU A 81 1.88 29.58 0.17
C GLU A 81 0.93 29.49 1.37
N ALA A 82 0.29 30.60 1.72
CA ALA A 82 -0.70 30.60 2.81
C ALA A 82 -1.90 29.69 2.50
N GLU A 83 -2.25 29.59 1.22
CA GLU A 83 -3.28 28.69 0.70
C GLU A 83 -2.97 27.21 0.99
N SER A 84 -1.69 26.80 1.03
CA SER A 84 -1.29 25.44 1.36
C SER A 84 -1.71 25.05 2.79
N LEU A 85 -1.46 25.92 3.77
CA LEU A 85 -1.86 25.66 5.15
C LEU A 85 -3.39 25.77 5.32
N ALA A 86 -4.04 26.66 4.56
CA ALA A 86 -5.50 26.75 4.54
C ALA A 86 -6.15 25.46 4.02
N LEU A 87 -5.65 24.93 2.90
CA LEU A 87 -6.05 23.66 2.34
C LEU A 87 -5.88 22.52 3.34
N VAL A 88 -4.69 22.35 3.92
CA VAL A 88 -4.44 21.34 4.96
C VAL A 88 -5.37 21.51 6.17
N GLY A 89 -5.63 22.75 6.58
CA GLY A 89 -6.54 23.05 7.67
C GLY A 89 -7.99 22.65 7.38
N ALA A 90 -8.49 22.94 6.17
CA ALA A 90 -9.79 22.49 5.71
C ALA A 90 -9.85 20.96 5.67
N MET A 91 -8.80 20.32 5.16
CA MET A 91 -8.72 18.87 5.07
C MET A 91 -8.86 18.19 6.44
N ILE A 92 -8.07 18.65 7.41
CA ILE A 92 -8.10 18.18 8.79
C ILE A 92 -9.45 18.43 9.44
N SER A 93 -10.03 19.62 9.24
CA SER A 93 -11.31 19.99 9.87
C SER A 93 -12.42 19.02 9.45
N GLN A 94 -12.52 18.74 8.16
CA GLN A 94 -13.52 17.81 7.63
C GLN A 94 -13.36 16.38 8.16
N VAL A 95 -12.13 15.87 8.24
CA VAL A 95 -11.86 14.54 8.82
C VAL A 95 -12.23 14.51 10.31
N MET A 96 -11.85 15.55 11.06
CA MET A 96 -12.13 15.61 12.50
C MET A 96 -13.62 15.80 12.82
N GLU A 97 -14.39 16.44 11.94
CA GLU A 97 -15.86 16.51 12.04
C GLU A 97 -16.52 15.12 11.97
N LEU A 98 -15.95 14.22 11.18
CA LEU A 98 -16.41 12.83 11.05
C LEU A 98 -15.88 11.92 12.18
N HIS A 99 -14.85 12.33 12.90
CA HIS A 99 -14.21 11.55 13.97
C HIS A 99 -14.32 12.27 15.34
N PRO A 100 -15.56 12.49 15.85
CA PRO A 100 -15.75 13.22 17.09
C PRO A 100 -15.10 12.48 18.26
N GLY A 101 -14.28 13.20 19.04
CA GLY A 101 -13.62 12.66 20.23
C GLY A 101 -12.34 11.86 19.95
N ALA A 102 -11.83 11.85 18.71
CA ALA A 102 -10.55 11.21 18.38
C ALA A 102 -9.41 11.76 19.26
N ARG A 103 -8.74 10.86 20.00
CA ARG A 103 -7.64 11.19 20.90
C ARG A 103 -6.33 11.42 20.17
N TRP A 104 -6.19 10.81 18.99
CA TRP A 104 -5.04 10.96 18.11
C TRP A 104 -5.48 11.30 16.69
N LEU A 105 -4.62 12.02 15.97
CA LEU A 105 -4.72 12.29 14.54
C LEU A 105 -3.32 12.13 13.96
N HIS A 106 -3.16 11.27 12.96
CA HIS A 106 -1.89 11.15 12.26
C HIS A 106 -1.83 12.15 11.09
N VAL A 107 -0.89 13.10 11.12
CA VAL A 107 -0.83 14.20 10.13
C VAL A 107 0.12 13.90 8.96
N GLY A 108 0.43 12.62 8.71
CA GLY A 108 1.40 12.18 7.71
C GLY A 108 2.78 12.82 7.88
N CYS A 109 3.16 13.66 6.90
CA CYS A 109 4.43 14.39 6.78
C CYS A 109 5.67 13.52 6.48
N ASP A 110 5.46 12.36 5.88
CA ASP A 110 6.50 11.45 5.39
C ASP A 110 6.97 11.79 3.97
N GLU A 111 8.16 11.30 3.63
CA GLU A 111 8.65 11.13 2.24
C GLU A 111 8.61 12.40 1.37
N VAL A 112 8.95 13.54 1.96
CA VAL A 112 8.96 14.85 1.29
C VAL A 112 10.24 15.04 0.48
N TYR A 113 10.48 14.15 -0.48
CA TYR A 113 11.77 13.98 -1.17
C TYR A 113 12.30 15.24 -1.85
N TYR A 114 11.42 16.07 -2.43
CA TYR A 114 11.78 17.27 -3.19
C TYR A 114 11.72 18.56 -2.38
N LEU A 115 11.64 18.47 -1.04
CA LEU A 115 11.56 19.65 -0.19
C LEU A 115 12.76 20.58 -0.41
N GLY A 116 12.49 21.86 -0.67
CA GLY A 116 13.53 22.86 -0.89
C GLY A 116 13.98 22.99 -2.34
N GLU A 117 13.34 22.27 -3.26
CA GLU A 117 13.66 22.31 -4.68
C GLU A 117 12.74 23.23 -5.49
N GLY A 118 11.63 23.69 -4.89
CA GLY A 118 10.77 24.71 -5.46
C GLY A 118 11.45 26.07 -5.62
N GLU A 119 10.95 26.91 -6.52
CA GLU A 119 11.53 28.24 -6.72
C GLU A 119 11.47 29.08 -5.43
N ALA A 120 10.30 29.14 -4.79
CA ALA A 120 10.10 29.87 -3.54
C ALA A 120 11.02 29.33 -2.43
N SER A 121 11.12 28.01 -2.28
CA SER A 121 12.00 27.42 -1.26
C SER A 121 13.47 27.60 -1.57
N ARG A 122 13.91 27.53 -2.84
CA ARG A 122 15.29 27.83 -3.22
C ARG A 122 15.67 29.27 -2.87
N GLN A 123 14.78 30.22 -3.14
CA GLN A 123 14.99 31.63 -2.77
C GLN A 123 15.02 31.80 -1.25
N TRP A 124 14.12 31.13 -0.52
CA TRP A 124 14.10 31.16 0.94
C TRP A 124 15.37 30.56 1.57
N LEU A 125 15.86 29.45 1.02
CA LEU A 125 17.07 28.75 1.47
C LEU A 125 18.37 29.52 1.19
N GLN A 126 18.36 30.51 0.29
CA GLN A 126 19.53 31.39 0.06
C GLN A 126 19.74 32.41 1.19
N GLN A 127 18.74 32.64 2.04
CA GLN A 127 18.83 33.57 3.16
C GLN A 127 19.60 32.96 4.34
N GLU A 128 20.34 33.78 5.07
CA GLU A 128 21.12 33.32 6.22
C GLU A 128 20.22 32.64 7.27
N HIS A 129 20.69 31.52 7.85
CA HIS A 129 20.00 30.70 8.86
C HIS A 129 18.78 29.89 8.41
N ASN A 130 18.49 29.84 7.11
CA ASN A 130 17.43 28.99 6.57
C ASN A 130 18.00 27.63 6.14
N THR A 131 17.31 26.55 6.52
CA THR A 131 17.72 25.17 6.21
C THR A 131 16.48 24.35 5.86
N LYS A 132 16.66 23.25 5.10
CA LYS A 132 15.58 22.29 4.82
C LYS A 132 14.98 21.73 6.11
N ALA A 133 15.80 21.50 7.13
CA ALA A 133 15.36 21.07 8.46
C ALA A 133 14.41 22.09 9.10
N ARG A 134 14.78 23.38 9.07
CA ARG A 134 13.92 24.46 9.58
C ARG A 134 12.61 24.56 8.80
N LEU A 135 12.65 24.39 7.48
CA LEU A 135 11.47 24.40 6.62
C LEU A 135 10.50 23.27 7.02
N CYS A 136 11.01 22.04 7.10
CA CYS A 136 10.26 20.86 7.53
C CYS A 136 9.63 21.05 8.91
N LEU A 137 10.43 21.44 9.90
CA LEU A 137 9.97 21.64 11.28
C LEU A 137 8.94 22.77 11.40
N SER A 138 9.07 23.83 10.60
CA SER A 138 8.12 24.94 10.59
C SER A 138 6.76 24.50 10.06
N HIS A 139 6.74 23.69 8.99
CA HIS A 139 5.50 23.12 8.44
C HIS A 139 4.81 22.18 9.44
N ILE A 140 5.53 21.19 9.97
CA ILE A 140 5.01 20.25 10.99
C ILE A 140 4.44 21.03 12.19
N LYS A 141 5.16 22.05 12.65
CA LYS A 141 4.71 22.91 13.75
C LYS A 141 3.42 23.67 13.40
N ALA A 142 3.32 24.23 12.20
CA ALA A 142 2.15 24.97 11.75
C ALA A 142 0.90 24.06 11.70
N VAL A 143 1.03 22.87 11.13
CA VAL A 143 -0.05 21.86 11.08
C VAL A 143 -0.44 21.42 12.48
N ALA A 144 0.53 21.06 13.34
CA ALA A 144 0.23 20.63 14.71
C ALA A 144 -0.43 21.72 15.56
N CYS A 145 0.02 22.97 15.43
CA CYS A 145 -0.62 24.12 16.08
C CYS A 145 -2.05 24.32 15.58
N HIS A 146 -2.31 24.14 14.28
CA HIS A 146 -3.64 24.23 13.70
C HIS A 146 -4.59 23.18 14.29
N VAL A 147 -4.13 21.92 14.40
CA VAL A 147 -4.89 20.83 15.03
C VAL A 147 -5.21 21.18 16.47
N LEU A 148 -4.21 21.53 17.28
CA LEU A 148 -4.37 21.78 18.72
C LEU A 148 -5.22 23.02 19.03
N ALA A 149 -5.24 24.02 18.14
CA ALA A 149 -6.08 25.21 18.30
C ALA A 149 -7.58 24.89 18.17
N ARG A 150 -7.96 23.92 17.32
CA ARG A 150 -9.35 23.51 17.10
C ARG A 150 -9.75 22.30 17.94
N HIS A 151 -8.82 21.38 18.18
CA HIS A 151 -9.00 20.12 18.87
C HIS A 151 -7.95 19.95 19.97
N PRO A 152 -8.02 20.70 21.08
CA PRO A 152 -6.98 20.74 22.11
C PRO A 152 -6.78 19.41 22.86
N ALA A 153 -7.75 18.50 22.79
CA ALA A 153 -7.66 17.16 23.37
C ALA A 153 -7.03 16.11 22.43
N THR A 154 -6.86 16.43 21.15
CA THR A 154 -6.32 15.52 20.14
C THR A 154 -4.80 15.66 20.07
N ARG A 155 -4.08 14.54 20.12
CA ARG A 155 -2.63 14.50 20.01
C ARG A 155 -2.21 14.20 18.57
N PRO A 156 -1.49 15.11 17.89
CA PRO A 156 -0.95 14.83 16.56
C PRO A 156 0.15 13.75 16.59
N LEU A 157 0.05 12.78 15.69
CA LEU A 157 1.10 11.82 15.37
C LEU A 157 1.76 12.21 14.03
N VAL A 158 3.05 11.96 13.88
CA VAL A 158 3.80 12.29 12.64
C VAL A 158 4.76 11.17 12.30
N TRP A 159 4.94 10.86 11.02
CA TRP A 159 5.98 9.93 10.61
C TRP A 159 7.37 10.50 10.90
N ASP A 160 8.30 9.66 11.34
CA ASP A 160 9.59 10.12 11.88
C ASP A 160 10.67 10.36 10.82
N ASP A 161 10.52 9.85 9.60
CA ASP A 161 11.58 9.76 8.58
C ASP A 161 12.20 11.11 8.27
N MET A 162 11.38 12.15 8.09
CA MET A 162 11.83 13.52 7.86
C MET A 162 12.60 14.12 9.05
N LEU A 163 12.45 13.56 10.26
CA LEU A 163 13.13 14.01 11.48
C LEU A 163 14.48 13.31 11.71
N ARG A 164 14.71 12.14 11.09
CA ARG A 164 15.87 11.27 11.38
C ARG A 164 17.20 11.96 11.17
N ALA A 165 17.35 12.73 10.08
CA ALA A 165 18.59 13.42 9.72
C ALA A 165 18.77 14.79 10.41
N ILE A 166 17.74 15.32 11.09
CA ILE A 166 17.80 16.65 11.69
C ILE A 166 18.68 16.64 12.95
N PRO A 167 19.64 17.56 13.12
CA PRO A 167 20.46 17.67 14.34
C PRO A 167 19.64 17.84 15.63
N GLU A 168 20.14 17.29 16.75
CA GLU A 168 19.44 17.30 18.05
C GLU A 168 19.13 18.70 18.57
N ASP A 169 20.05 19.65 18.38
CA ASP A 169 19.89 21.05 18.78
C ASP A 169 18.76 21.74 18.02
N GLN A 170 18.66 21.50 16.71
CA GLN A 170 17.59 22.04 15.87
C GLN A 170 16.23 21.41 16.21
N LEU A 171 16.17 20.10 16.43
CA LEU A 171 14.94 19.42 16.87
C LEU A 171 14.46 19.98 18.21
N SER A 172 15.35 20.07 19.19
CA SER A 172 15.04 20.56 20.54
C SER A 172 14.54 22.01 20.53
N ALA A 173 15.17 22.87 19.73
CA ALA A 173 14.83 24.29 19.65
C ALA A 173 13.55 24.58 18.85
N SER A 174 13.07 23.63 18.03
CA SER A 174 11.93 23.84 17.12
C SER A 174 10.58 24.05 17.85
N GLY A 175 10.44 23.47 19.04
CA GLY A 175 9.17 23.37 19.76
C GLY A 175 8.24 22.25 19.27
N VAL A 176 8.57 21.57 18.16
CA VAL A 176 7.84 20.39 17.65
C VAL A 176 7.73 19.27 18.70
N PRO A 177 8.77 18.95 19.52
CA PRO A 177 8.70 17.88 20.51
C PRO A 177 7.58 17.98 21.55
N ARG A 178 7.02 19.19 21.75
CA ARG A 178 5.90 19.42 22.69
C ARG A 178 4.53 19.25 22.04
N LEU A 179 4.48 19.26 20.71
CA LEU A 179 3.25 19.31 19.93
C LEU A 179 2.86 17.93 19.40
N VAL A 180 3.83 17.16 18.91
CA VAL A 180 3.59 15.90 18.17
C VAL A 180 4.27 14.70 18.83
N GLU A 181 3.78 13.50 18.51
CA GLU A 181 4.42 12.22 18.85
C GLU A 181 4.91 11.52 17.56
N PRO A 182 6.23 11.29 17.42
CA PRO A 182 6.77 10.59 16.26
C PRO A 182 6.36 9.12 16.21
N VAL A 183 6.08 8.63 15.00
CA VAL A 183 5.83 7.23 14.66
C VAL A 183 7.00 6.72 13.84
N LEU A 184 7.81 5.85 14.44
CA LEU A 184 8.99 5.28 13.84
C LEU A 184 8.61 4.12 12.93
N TRP A 185 8.77 4.28 11.61
CA TRP A 185 8.41 3.24 10.65
C TRP A 185 9.61 2.55 10.02
N ASP A 186 9.53 1.23 9.87
CA ASP A 186 10.50 0.41 9.15
C ASP A 186 9.87 -0.94 8.83
N TYR A 187 9.87 -1.30 7.55
CA TYR A 187 9.19 -2.49 7.06
C TYR A 187 10.16 -3.60 6.66
N GLY A 188 11.48 -3.42 6.89
CA GLY A 188 12.49 -4.43 6.62
C GLY A 188 12.36 -5.65 7.53
N ALA A 189 12.48 -6.86 6.96
CA ALA A 189 12.53 -8.11 7.73
C ALA A 189 13.83 -8.24 8.56
N ASP A 190 14.83 -7.43 8.23
CA ASP A 190 16.15 -7.33 8.83
C ASP A 190 16.43 -5.92 9.38
N LEU A 191 15.39 -5.20 9.82
CA LEU A 191 15.52 -3.84 10.34
C LEU A 191 16.63 -3.72 11.39
N ASP A 192 17.36 -2.59 11.36
CA ASP A 192 18.46 -2.31 12.28
C ASP A 192 17.94 -1.96 13.68
N VAL A 193 17.81 -2.98 14.53
CA VAL A 193 17.33 -2.84 15.92
C VAL A 193 18.16 -1.83 16.71
N HIS A 194 19.50 -1.86 16.54
CA HIS A 194 20.38 -0.96 17.27
C HIS A 194 20.22 0.49 16.82
N GLY A 195 20.16 0.72 15.51
CA GLY A 195 19.89 2.03 14.93
C GLY A 195 18.55 2.62 15.39
N LYS A 196 17.49 1.81 15.48
CA LYS A 196 16.20 2.27 16.02
C LYS A 196 16.27 2.62 17.50
N ALA A 197 16.99 1.84 18.31
CA ALA A 197 17.22 2.17 19.73
C ALA A 197 17.96 3.51 19.89
N LEU A 198 18.96 3.78 19.05
CA LEU A 198 19.67 5.07 19.04
C LEU A 198 18.76 6.23 18.60
N LEU A 199 17.89 6.01 17.60
CA LEU A 199 16.89 7.00 17.18
C LEU A 199 15.91 7.32 18.30
N MET A 200 15.42 6.30 19.02
CA MET A 200 14.57 6.50 20.19
C MET A 200 15.28 7.40 21.21
N GLU A 201 16.50 7.06 21.61
CA GLU A 201 17.25 7.86 22.60
C GLU A 201 17.52 9.30 22.10
N LYS A 202 17.81 9.48 20.82
CA LYS A 202 17.91 10.81 20.20
C LYS A 202 16.62 11.61 20.39
N TYR A 203 15.47 11.04 20.05
CA TYR A 203 14.19 11.73 20.19
C TYR A 203 13.89 12.06 21.65
N ARG A 204 14.24 11.17 22.58
CA ARG A 204 14.12 11.44 24.03
C ARG A 204 14.92 12.64 24.47
N LYS A 205 16.19 12.72 24.07
CA LYS A 205 17.07 13.87 24.35
C LYS A 205 16.53 15.17 23.80
N CYS A 206 15.87 15.11 22.64
CA CYS A 206 15.23 16.27 22.02
C CYS A 206 13.91 16.68 22.68
N GLY A 207 13.40 15.92 23.66
CA GLY A 207 12.19 16.22 24.40
C GLY A 207 10.92 15.54 23.88
N PHE A 208 11.02 14.60 22.94
CA PHE A 208 9.89 13.74 22.58
C PHE A 208 9.72 12.67 23.68
N LEU A 209 8.68 12.82 24.49
CA LEU A 209 8.46 11.96 25.66
C LEU A 209 7.76 10.64 25.32
N ARG A 210 6.99 10.62 24.23
CA ARG A 210 6.21 9.48 23.77
C ARG A 210 6.45 9.26 22.31
N LEU A 211 6.70 8.01 21.94
CA LEU A 211 6.95 7.56 20.59
C LEU A 211 6.00 6.41 20.25
N TRP A 212 5.84 6.16 18.96
CA TRP A 212 5.14 5.00 18.42
C TRP A 212 6.08 4.28 17.46
N ALA A 213 5.81 3.01 17.22
CA ALA A 213 6.46 2.24 16.17
C ALA A 213 5.44 1.88 15.09
N ALA A 214 5.89 1.62 13.87
CA ALA A 214 5.07 1.10 12.80
C ALA A 214 5.78 -0.03 12.06
N SER A 215 5.16 -1.21 12.10
CA SER A 215 5.49 -2.39 11.32
C SER A 215 4.54 -2.49 10.12
N ALA A 216 4.71 -3.50 9.28
CA ALA A 216 3.78 -3.81 8.20
C ALA A 216 3.30 -5.26 8.27
N PHE A 217 2.03 -5.51 7.96
CA PHE A 217 1.48 -6.86 7.76
C PHE A 217 1.21 -7.17 6.27
N LYS A 218 1.11 -6.16 5.43
CA LYS A 218 1.01 -6.26 3.97
C LYS A 218 1.51 -4.97 3.32
N GLY A 219 1.83 -5.04 2.03
CA GLY A 219 2.45 -3.95 1.30
C GLY A 219 3.91 -3.78 1.70
N ALA A 220 4.60 -2.76 1.19
CA ALA A 220 6.02 -2.50 1.45
C ALA A 220 7.02 -3.61 1.05
N THR A 221 6.56 -4.67 0.37
CA THR A 221 7.42 -5.76 -0.14
C THR A 221 7.61 -5.71 -1.66
N GLY A 222 6.71 -5.03 -2.37
CA GLY A 222 6.85 -4.72 -3.79
C GLY A 222 5.66 -3.92 -4.32
N ALA A 223 5.92 -2.98 -5.24
CA ALA A 223 4.91 -2.08 -5.78
C ALA A 223 3.81 -2.78 -6.61
N SER A 224 4.10 -3.97 -7.16
CA SER A 224 3.15 -4.79 -7.93
C SER A 224 3.00 -6.21 -7.35
N GLN A 225 3.30 -6.36 -6.07
CA GLN A 225 3.21 -7.64 -5.38
C GLN A 225 1.74 -8.06 -5.23
N ALA A 226 1.37 -9.25 -5.71
CA ALA A 226 -0.01 -9.76 -5.56
C ALA A 226 -0.22 -10.57 -4.28
N LEU A 227 0.78 -11.38 -3.89
CA LEU A 227 0.71 -12.30 -2.75
C LEU A 227 1.54 -11.78 -1.57
N THR A 228 1.00 -11.86 -0.36
CA THR A 228 1.67 -11.34 0.84
C THR A 228 2.72 -12.31 1.37
N PRO A 229 4.01 -11.92 1.46
CA PRO A 229 5.05 -12.78 2.01
C PRO A 229 5.00 -12.76 3.56
N ILE A 230 4.30 -13.72 4.15
CA ILE A 230 4.03 -13.78 5.60
C ILE A 230 5.34 -13.81 6.42
N GLU A 231 6.34 -14.60 6.00
CA GLU A 231 7.64 -14.68 6.70
C GLU A 231 8.32 -13.31 6.85
N HIS A 232 8.29 -12.49 5.78
CA HIS A 232 8.89 -11.15 5.79
C HIS A 232 8.26 -10.29 6.88
N HIS A 233 6.92 -10.24 6.89
CA HIS A 233 6.16 -9.43 7.86
C HIS A 233 6.30 -9.96 9.29
N LEU A 234 6.29 -11.28 9.48
CA LEU A 234 6.54 -11.89 10.78
C LEU A 234 7.90 -11.47 11.33
N ARG A 235 8.96 -11.56 10.51
CA ARG A 235 10.31 -11.16 10.91
C ARG A 235 10.38 -9.67 11.26
N ASN A 236 9.77 -8.80 10.45
CA ASN A 236 9.69 -7.37 10.73
C ASN A 236 9.04 -7.09 12.11
N ASN A 237 7.92 -7.74 12.41
CA ASN A 237 7.22 -7.55 13.69
C ASN A 237 8.02 -8.09 14.89
N VAL A 238 8.72 -9.22 14.73
CA VAL A 238 9.62 -9.76 15.77
C VAL A 238 10.79 -8.80 16.05
N GLN A 239 11.35 -8.16 15.03
CA GLN A 239 12.42 -7.17 15.24
C GLN A 239 11.90 -5.93 15.97
N TRP A 240 10.67 -5.48 15.67
CA TRP A 240 10.04 -4.37 16.40
C TRP A 240 9.81 -4.69 17.88
N LEU A 241 9.54 -5.95 18.25
CA LEU A 241 9.51 -6.37 19.65
C LEU A 241 10.89 -6.20 20.32
N GLN A 242 11.98 -6.48 19.61
CA GLN A 242 13.34 -6.28 20.12
C GLN A 242 13.66 -4.79 20.30
N VAL A 243 13.25 -3.95 19.35
CA VAL A 243 13.37 -2.48 19.48
C VAL A 243 12.59 -2.00 20.70
N ALA A 244 11.35 -2.46 20.89
CA ALA A 244 10.55 -2.08 22.04
C ALA A 244 11.18 -2.52 23.38
N ALA A 245 11.84 -3.67 23.41
CA ALA A 245 12.57 -4.15 24.59
C ALA A 245 13.87 -3.39 24.86
N SER A 246 14.40 -2.63 23.90
CA SER A 246 15.67 -1.91 24.04
C SER A 246 15.56 -0.56 24.75
N GLY A 247 14.36 0.01 24.82
CA GLY A 247 14.09 1.31 25.44
C GLY A 247 13.37 1.22 26.78
N PRO A 248 13.16 2.37 27.46
CA PRO A 248 12.27 2.46 28.61
C PRO A 248 10.85 1.99 28.26
N ALA A 249 10.23 1.22 29.18
CA ALA A 249 8.93 0.59 28.95
C ALA A 249 7.77 1.58 28.70
N ASP A 250 7.90 2.83 29.15
CA ASP A 250 6.91 3.90 29.01
C ASP A 250 7.10 4.76 27.75
N MET A 251 8.16 4.51 26.99
CA MET A 251 8.54 5.35 25.85
C MET A 251 7.73 5.06 24.59
N LEU A 252 7.65 3.79 24.18
CA LEU A 252 6.80 3.38 23.07
C LEU A 252 5.38 3.12 23.56
N GLN A 253 4.42 3.85 22.99
CA GLN A 253 3.01 3.72 23.36
C GLN A 253 2.32 2.53 22.69
N GLY A 254 2.87 2.08 21.56
CA GLY A 254 2.34 0.95 20.80
C GLY A 254 3.06 0.77 19.46
N ILE A 255 2.69 -0.33 18.77
CA ILE A 255 3.14 -0.65 17.41
C ILE A 255 1.91 -0.60 16.49
N VAL A 256 1.99 0.21 15.44
CA VAL A 256 1.01 0.30 14.36
C VAL A 256 1.32 -0.79 13.33
N LEU A 257 0.33 -1.63 13.02
CA LEU A 257 0.42 -2.63 11.95
C LEU A 257 -0.10 -2.01 10.66
N THR A 258 0.79 -1.52 9.80
CA THR A 258 0.40 -0.89 8.53
C THR A 258 0.06 -1.93 7.47
N GLY A 259 -0.89 -1.60 6.60
CA GLY A 259 -1.32 -2.44 5.48
C GLY A 259 -1.44 -1.63 4.20
N TRP A 260 -0.31 -1.29 3.60
CA TRP A 260 -0.25 -0.42 2.42
C TRP A 260 -0.88 -1.09 1.20
N GLN A 261 -1.56 -0.28 0.38
CA GLN A 261 -2.28 -0.76 -0.81
C GLN A 261 -1.63 -0.28 -2.13
N ARG A 262 -0.81 0.78 -2.03
CA ARG A 262 -0.07 1.44 -3.10
C ARG A 262 1.17 2.09 -2.50
N TYR A 263 2.18 2.37 -3.33
CA TYR A 263 3.40 3.10 -2.93
C TYR A 263 3.23 4.62 -3.08
N ASP A 264 2.46 5.03 -4.08
CA ASP A 264 1.99 6.40 -4.28
C ASP A 264 0.62 6.39 -5.01
N HIS A 265 0.02 7.55 -5.19
CA HIS A 265 -1.29 7.72 -5.84
C HIS A 265 -1.36 7.17 -7.27
N PHE A 266 -0.23 7.10 -8.00
CA PHE A 266 -0.16 6.67 -9.40
C PHE A 266 0.30 5.22 -9.56
N SER A 267 0.86 4.62 -8.52
CA SER A 267 1.28 3.22 -8.52
C SER A 267 0.09 2.27 -8.54
N VAL A 268 0.29 1.06 -9.09
CA VAL A 268 -0.72 0.00 -9.13
C VAL A 268 -1.01 -0.58 -7.75
N LEU A 269 -2.12 -1.30 -7.62
CA LEU A 269 -2.47 -2.05 -6.41
C LEU A 269 -1.41 -3.11 -6.06
N CYS A 270 -1.03 -3.17 -4.79
CA CYS A 270 -0.29 -4.30 -4.22
C CYS A 270 -1.09 -4.96 -3.09
N GLU A 271 -0.94 -6.28 -2.96
CA GLU A 271 -1.38 -7.08 -1.82
C GLU A 271 -2.78 -6.71 -1.29
N LEU A 272 -3.83 -7.21 -1.96
CA LEU A 272 -5.21 -6.94 -1.56
C LEU A 272 -5.47 -7.35 -0.10
N LEU A 273 -6.31 -6.59 0.61
CA LEU A 273 -6.58 -6.86 2.03
C LEU A 273 -6.96 -8.33 2.32
N PRO A 274 -7.90 -8.99 1.59
CA PRO A 274 -8.21 -10.40 1.82
C PRO A 274 -7.00 -11.35 1.71
N VAL A 275 -6.05 -11.02 0.83
CA VAL A 275 -4.81 -11.79 0.62
C VAL A 275 -3.85 -11.59 1.79
N GLY A 276 -3.84 -10.41 2.40
CA GLY A 276 -3.01 -10.07 3.55
C GLY A 276 -3.58 -10.49 4.92
N ILE A 277 -4.82 -11.00 5.02
CA ILE A 277 -5.45 -11.37 6.31
C ILE A 277 -4.64 -12.43 7.08
N PRO A 278 -4.12 -13.51 6.46
CA PRO A 278 -3.28 -14.46 7.18
C PRO A 278 -2.03 -13.80 7.79
N SER A 279 -1.38 -12.91 7.05
CA SER A 279 -0.22 -12.15 7.53
C SER A 279 -0.60 -11.21 8.69
N LEU A 280 -1.77 -10.53 8.60
CA LEU A 280 -2.30 -9.73 9.71
C LEU A 280 -2.48 -10.57 10.98
N ALA A 281 -3.10 -11.74 10.87
CA ALA A 281 -3.34 -12.62 12.01
C ALA A 281 -2.03 -13.11 12.62
N VAL A 282 -1.05 -13.50 11.79
CA VAL A 282 0.30 -13.88 12.22
C VAL A 282 0.95 -12.72 12.97
N CYS A 283 1.10 -11.57 12.33
CA CYS A 283 1.80 -10.41 12.89
C CYS A 283 1.16 -9.93 14.19
N LEU A 284 -0.17 -9.80 14.22
CA LEU A 284 -0.90 -9.36 15.41
C LEU A 284 -0.72 -10.34 16.58
N GLN A 285 -0.88 -11.65 16.33
CA GLN A 285 -0.70 -12.65 17.36
C GLN A 285 0.76 -12.74 17.82
N SER A 286 1.73 -12.52 16.93
CA SER A 286 3.14 -12.42 17.32
C SER A 286 3.39 -11.26 18.28
N LEU A 287 2.85 -10.07 17.99
CA LEU A 287 3.01 -8.91 18.87
C LEU A 287 2.36 -9.12 20.23
N LEU A 288 1.16 -9.72 20.27
CA LEU A 288 0.43 -9.97 21.52
C LEU A 288 1.09 -11.02 22.41
N ASN A 289 1.77 -12.02 21.83
CA ASN A 289 2.38 -13.13 22.57
C ASN A 289 3.91 -12.99 22.70
N GLY A 290 4.51 -11.90 22.19
CA GLY A 290 5.96 -11.68 22.24
C GLY A 290 6.77 -12.58 21.31
N GLY A 291 6.14 -13.19 20.31
CA GLY A 291 6.75 -14.14 19.38
C GLY A 291 5.72 -15.06 18.71
N PHE A 292 6.17 -15.91 17.79
CA PHE A 292 5.30 -16.81 17.02
C PHE A 292 5.67 -18.28 17.25
N ALA A 293 5.29 -18.80 18.41
CA ALA A 293 5.47 -20.21 18.76
C ALA A 293 4.30 -21.08 18.26
N GLU A 294 4.42 -22.40 18.39
CA GLU A 294 3.41 -23.37 17.91
C GLU A 294 2.00 -23.15 18.50
N ASP A 295 1.88 -22.73 19.76
CA ASP A 295 0.57 -22.42 20.35
C ASP A 295 -0.07 -21.17 19.72
N VAL A 296 0.76 -20.21 19.31
CA VAL A 296 0.35 -18.99 18.60
C VAL A 296 -0.06 -19.33 17.17
N LYS A 297 0.71 -20.20 16.49
CA LYS A 297 0.34 -20.74 15.17
C LYS A 297 -1.02 -21.45 15.21
N ALA A 298 -1.24 -22.33 16.18
CA ALA A 298 -2.50 -23.05 16.33
C ALA A 298 -3.70 -22.10 16.58
N LYS A 299 -3.50 -21.01 17.34
CA LYS A 299 -4.53 -19.97 17.52
C LYS A 299 -4.87 -19.29 16.18
N VAL A 300 -3.86 -18.93 15.39
CA VAL A 300 -4.05 -18.31 14.07
C VAL A 300 -4.78 -19.25 13.11
N GLU A 301 -4.37 -20.52 13.04
CA GLU A 301 -5.04 -21.55 12.24
C GLU A 301 -6.52 -21.67 12.60
N ASN A 302 -6.84 -21.69 13.90
CA ASN A 302 -8.21 -21.71 14.39
C ASN A 302 -9.00 -20.44 14.02
N PHE A 303 -8.41 -19.25 14.15
CA PHE A 303 -9.08 -18.00 13.77
C PHE A 303 -9.36 -17.90 12.27
N LEU A 304 -8.44 -18.40 11.45
CA LEU A 304 -8.56 -18.35 10.00
C LEU A 304 -9.34 -19.55 9.42
N GLY A 305 -9.57 -20.59 10.22
CA GLY A 305 -10.14 -21.86 9.75
C GLY A 305 -9.27 -22.56 8.72
N ILE A 306 -7.94 -22.44 8.84
CA ILE A 306 -6.94 -23.06 7.96
C ILE A 306 -6.34 -24.25 8.70
N SER A 307 -6.17 -25.38 8.01
CA SER A 307 -5.70 -26.64 8.62
C SER A 307 -4.18 -26.68 8.83
N ASN A 308 -3.43 -26.04 7.93
CA ASN A 308 -1.98 -25.90 8.06
C ASN A 308 -1.55 -24.55 7.47
N LEU A 309 -1.12 -23.65 8.35
CA LEU A 309 -0.58 -22.35 7.96
C LEU A 309 0.91 -22.48 7.61
N GLU A 310 1.21 -22.22 6.34
CA GLU A 310 2.59 -22.11 5.86
C GLU A 310 3.04 -20.65 5.88
N ILE A 311 4.20 -20.39 6.49
CA ILE A 311 4.75 -19.03 6.65
C ILE A 311 5.71 -18.70 5.51
N THR A 312 6.48 -19.70 5.06
CA THR A 312 7.55 -19.57 4.06
C THR A 312 7.04 -19.65 2.63
N ASP A 313 5.88 -20.27 2.43
CA ASP A 313 5.24 -20.45 1.13
C ASP A 313 3.93 -19.67 1.03
N PHE A 314 3.56 -19.29 -0.18
CA PHE A 314 2.28 -18.63 -0.47
C PHE A 314 1.08 -19.60 -0.49
N THR A 315 1.32 -20.88 -0.24
CA THR A 315 0.31 -21.94 -0.28
C THR A 315 0.07 -22.49 1.12
N SER A 316 -1.14 -22.29 1.65
CA SER A 316 -1.62 -23.01 2.84
C SER A 316 -2.56 -24.13 2.44
N GLU A 317 -2.61 -25.22 3.21
CA GLU A 317 -3.57 -26.30 2.96
C GLU A 317 -4.97 -25.92 3.51
N GLY A 318 -5.94 -25.82 2.60
CA GLY A 318 -7.32 -25.44 2.90
C GLY A 318 -7.60 -23.97 2.58
N ALA A 319 -8.82 -23.70 2.11
CA ALA A 319 -9.21 -22.36 1.67
C ALA A 319 -9.37 -21.36 2.82
N GLY A 320 -9.43 -21.80 4.09
CA GLY A 320 -9.80 -20.94 5.22
C GLY A 320 -11.30 -20.64 5.30
N SER A 321 -11.78 -20.18 6.44
CA SER A 321 -13.18 -19.76 6.67
C SER A 321 -13.35 -18.26 6.99
N PHE A 322 -12.25 -17.49 6.96
CA PHE A 322 -12.28 -16.05 7.20
C PHE A 322 -12.91 -15.26 6.01
N PRO A 323 -13.45 -14.06 6.24
CA PRO A 323 -14.00 -13.23 5.16
C PRO A 323 -12.97 -12.94 4.05
N GLY A 324 -13.28 -13.33 2.82
CA GLY A 324 -12.39 -13.15 1.67
C GLY A 324 -11.35 -14.26 1.45
N SER A 325 -11.50 -15.39 2.14
CA SER A 325 -10.62 -16.55 1.99
C SER A 325 -10.70 -17.19 0.58
N ASP A 326 -11.86 -17.08 -0.08
CA ASP A 326 -12.03 -17.44 -1.48
C ASP A 326 -11.26 -16.51 -2.45
N ILE A 327 -11.20 -15.20 -2.16
CA ILE A 327 -10.36 -14.25 -2.90
C ILE A 327 -8.89 -14.64 -2.77
N LEU A 328 -8.41 -14.94 -1.56
CA LEU A 328 -7.04 -15.45 -1.35
C LEU A 328 -6.78 -16.68 -2.22
N ALA A 329 -7.66 -17.69 -2.17
CA ALA A 329 -7.49 -18.91 -2.94
C ALA A 329 -7.43 -18.65 -4.46
N LEU A 330 -8.32 -17.80 -4.98
CA LEU A 330 -8.38 -17.45 -6.41
C LEU A 330 -7.14 -16.64 -6.85
N VAL A 331 -6.71 -15.67 -6.05
CA VAL A 331 -5.51 -14.86 -6.32
C VAL A 331 -4.25 -15.72 -6.29
N THR A 332 -4.12 -16.62 -5.31
CA THR A 332 -3.02 -17.60 -5.24
C THR A 332 -3.00 -18.51 -6.47
N HIS A 333 -4.17 -18.95 -6.94
CA HIS A 333 -4.27 -19.77 -8.15
C HIS A 333 -3.84 -19.02 -9.40
N VAL A 334 -4.21 -17.73 -9.55
CA VAL A 334 -3.73 -16.87 -10.64
C VAL A 334 -2.21 -16.71 -10.56
N GLY A 335 -1.70 -16.30 -9.39
CA GLY A 335 -0.32 -15.93 -9.16
C GLY A 335 0.67 -17.09 -9.34
N LEU A 336 0.37 -18.28 -8.78
CA LEU A 336 1.30 -19.40 -8.74
C LEU A 336 1.12 -20.40 -9.90
N HIS A 337 -0.11 -20.60 -10.37
CA HIS A 337 -0.43 -21.72 -11.26
C HIS A 337 -0.78 -21.29 -12.69
N LEU A 338 -1.71 -20.35 -12.86
CA LEU A 338 -2.21 -20.02 -14.20
C LEU A 338 -1.24 -19.18 -15.01
N ARG A 339 -0.59 -18.17 -14.40
CA ARG A 339 0.45 -17.37 -15.08
C ARG A 339 1.60 -18.25 -15.57
N SER A 340 2.15 -19.07 -14.68
CA SER A 340 3.24 -19.99 -15.01
C SER A 340 2.87 -21.02 -16.08
N SER A 341 1.59 -21.43 -16.15
CA SER A 341 1.08 -22.31 -17.23
C SER A 341 1.08 -21.62 -18.60
N VAL A 342 0.79 -20.32 -18.65
CA VAL A 342 0.84 -19.53 -19.91
C VAL A 342 2.28 -19.35 -20.37
N ASP A 343 3.20 -19.04 -19.44
CA ASP A 343 4.63 -18.95 -19.74
C ASP A 343 5.18 -20.30 -20.21
N ALA A 344 4.79 -21.39 -19.54
CA ALA A 344 5.18 -22.73 -19.95
C ALA A 344 4.73 -23.04 -21.39
N LEU A 345 3.50 -22.70 -21.76
CA LEU A 345 3.01 -22.91 -23.13
C LEU A 345 3.73 -22.00 -24.15
N LEU A 346 3.92 -20.72 -23.84
CA LEU A 346 4.42 -19.76 -24.82
C LEU A 346 5.94 -19.75 -24.97
N GLU A 347 6.66 -20.10 -23.90
CA GLU A 347 8.12 -19.92 -23.81
C GLU A 347 8.88 -21.22 -23.63
N ARG A 348 8.21 -22.32 -23.22
CA ARG A 348 8.88 -23.59 -22.90
C ARG A 348 8.32 -24.77 -23.69
N ASP A 349 7.11 -24.69 -24.21
CA ASP A 349 6.56 -25.75 -25.05
C ASP A 349 7.36 -25.87 -26.35
N ARG A 350 7.81 -27.09 -26.65
CA ARG A 350 8.68 -27.35 -27.80
C ARG A 350 8.00 -27.08 -29.14
N TYR A 351 6.67 -27.24 -29.23
CA TYR A 351 5.93 -27.03 -30.46
C TYR A 351 5.75 -25.54 -30.72
N VAL A 352 5.39 -24.77 -29.69
CA VAL A 352 5.30 -23.30 -29.78
C VAL A 352 6.68 -22.70 -30.05
N THR A 353 7.71 -23.06 -29.29
CA THR A 353 9.04 -22.45 -29.43
C THR A 353 9.81 -22.92 -30.67
N GLY A 354 9.61 -24.16 -31.11
CA GLY A 354 10.31 -24.74 -32.26
C GLY A 354 9.59 -24.55 -33.60
N TRP A 355 8.27 -24.76 -33.63
CA TRP A 355 7.48 -24.81 -34.88
C TRP A 355 6.45 -23.69 -35.02
N PHE A 356 6.23 -22.89 -33.97
CA PHE A 356 5.36 -21.71 -34.04
C PHE A 356 5.94 -20.50 -33.30
N SER A 357 7.26 -20.35 -33.39
CA SER A 357 8.00 -19.27 -32.74
C SER A 357 7.60 -17.90 -33.31
N SER A 358 8.11 -16.82 -32.71
CA SER A 358 7.89 -15.46 -33.21
C SER A 358 8.33 -15.28 -34.68
N TYR A 359 9.28 -16.08 -35.18
CA TYR A 359 9.67 -16.09 -36.60
C TYR A 359 8.54 -16.60 -37.51
N HIS A 360 7.87 -17.67 -37.08
CA HIS A 360 6.80 -18.36 -37.79
C HIS A 360 5.50 -17.54 -37.75
N ARG A 361 5.13 -17.05 -36.55
CA ARG A 361 3.94 -16.22 -36.32
C ARG A 361 3.93 -14.97 -37.18
N ARG A 362 5.06 -14.23 -37.26
CA ARG A 362 5.20 -13.05 -38.13
C ARG A 362 4.99 -13.34 -39.61
N ARG A 363 5.35 -14.55 -40.07
CA ARG A 363 5.17 -14.98 -41.46
C ARG A 363 3.85 -15.69 -41.72
N LYS A 364 3.06 -15.91 -40.66
CA LYS A 364 1.82 -16.68 -40.70
C LYS A 364 2.06 -18.08 -41.27
N LEU A 365 3.13 -18.72 -40.81
CA LEU A 365 3.52 -20.07 -41.24
C LEU A 365 3.43 -21.04 -40.08
N ILE A 366 2.84 -22.20 -40.33
CA ILE A 366 2.86 -23.32 -39.40
C ILE A 366 2.71 -24.63 -40.18
N HIS A 367 3.43 -25.66 -39.76
CA HIS A 367 3.18 -27.00 -40.27
C HIS A 367 1.80 -27.49 -39.76
N PRO A 368 0.86 -27.92 -40.61
CA PRO A 368 -0.52 -28.23 -40.18
C PRO A 368 -0.64 -29.23 -39.02
N VAL A 369 0.22 -30.24 -38.97
CA VAL A 369 0.28 -31.20 -37.85
C VAL A 369 0.57 -30.52 -36.51
N MET A 370 1.36 -29.44 -36.49
CA MET A 370 1.71 -28.74 -35.25
C MET A 370 0.52 -27.99 -34.65
N VAL A 371 -0.47 -27.61 -35.45
CA VAL A 371 -1.74 -27.05 -34.96
C VAL A 371 -2.43 -28.04 -34.01
N GLN A 372 -2.40 -29.34 -34.32
CA GLN A 372 -3.02 -30.38 -33.49
C GLN A 372 -2.34 -30.56 -32.14
N HIS A 373 -1.07 -30.17 -32.00
CA HIS A 373 -0.35 -30.20 -30.74
C HIS A 373 -0.55 -28.93 -29.91
N ILE A 374 -0.57 -27.76 -30.55
CA ILE A 374 -0.62 -26.47 -29.85
C ILE A 374 -2.06 -26.06 -29.51
N GLN A 375 -2.99 -26.16 -30.46
CA GLN A 375 -4.33 -25.57 -30.33
C GLN A 375 -5.15 -26.16 -29.17
N PRO A 376 -5.21 -27.49 -28.95
CA PRO A 376 -6.00 -28.05 -27.85
C PRO A 376 -5.50 -27.60 -26.47
N GLN A 377 -4.18 -27.50 -26.29
CA GLN A 377 -3.58 -27.02 -25.05
C GLN A 377 -3.91 -25.55 -24.81
N ALA A 378 -3.77 -24.71 -25.84
CA ALA A 378 -4.10 -23.29 -25.76
C ALA A 378 -5.58 -23.04 -25.46
N LEU A 379 -6.49 -23.79 -26.10
CA LEU A 379 -7.94 -23.69 -25.86
C LEU A 379 -8.32 -24.18 -24.46
N SER A 380 -7.73 -25.29 -24.00
CA SER A 380 -7.95 -25.81 -22.64
C SER A 380 -7.49 -24.81 -21.59
N LEU A 381 -6.31 -24.23 -21.77
CA LEU A 381 -5.80 -23.20 -20.87
C LEU A 381 -6.71 -21.95 -20.88
N LEU A 382 -7.18 -21.53 -22.06
CA LEU A 382 -8.08 -20.37 -22.16
C LEU A 382 -9.40 -20.62 -21.43
N ALA A 383 -9.99 -21.80 -21.57
CA ALA A 383 -11.22 -22.17 -20.87
C ALA A 383 -11.05 -22.19 -19.33
N ARG A 384 -9.89 -22.65 -18.85
CA ARG A 384 -9.54 -22.61 -17.42
C ARG A 384 -9.43 -21.18 -16.91
N TRP A 385 -8.73 -20.31 -17.64
CA TRP A 385 -8.65 -18.88 -17.31
C TRP A 385 -10.02 -18.23 -17.31
N SER A 386 -10.84 -18.42 -18.35
CA SER A 386 -12.18 -17.79 -18.42
C SER A 386 -13.09 -18.19 -17.26
N THR A 387 -13.05 -19.47 -16.84
CA THR A 387 -13.83 -19.92 -15.68
C THR A 387 -13.37 -19.24 -14.40
N LEU A 388 -12.05 -19.26 -14.14
CA LEU A 388 -11.49 -18.71 -12.91
C LEU A 388 -11.66 -17.19 -12.83
N VAL A 389 -11.44 -16.48 -13.94
CA VAL A 389 -11.56 -15.01 -13.98
C VAL A 389 -12.98 -14.57 -13.65
N ARG A 390 -14.00 -15.28 -14.15
CA ARG A 390 -15.40 -15.00 -13.80
C ARG A 390 -15.68 -15.20 -12.31
N GLU A 391 -15.12 -16.25 -11.71
CA GLU A 391 -15.26 -16.51 -10.27
C GLU A 391 -14.53 -15.45 -9.45
N LEU A 392 -13.32 -15.07 -9.87
CA LEU A 392 -12.51 -14.04 -9.22
C LEU A 392 -13.15 -12.66 -9.30
N GLU A 393 -13.61 -12.25 -10.47
CA GLU A 393 -14.30 -10.98 -10.69
C GLU A 393 -15.56 -10.89 -9.80
N ALA A 394 -16.38 -11.94 -9.77
CA ALA A 394 -17.54 -12.02 -8.87
C ALA A 394 -17.13 -11.96 -7.39
N ALA A 395 -16.03 -12.62 -7.00
CA ALA A 395 -15.54 -12.61 -5.64
C ALA A 395 -15.05 -11.22 -5.21
N LEU A 396 -14.31 -10.53 -6.08
CA LEU A 396 -13.76 -9.19 -5.86
C LEU A 396 -14.86 -8.12 -5.77
N HIS A 397 -15.89 -8.18 -6.63
CA HIS A 397 -17.01 -7.23 -6.59
C HIS A 397 -17.83 -7.26 -5.30
N ARG A 398 -17.70 -8.30 -4.47
CA ARG A 398 -18.33 -8.31 -3.14
C ARG A 398 -17.64 -7.40 -2.13
N VAL A 399 -16.39 -7.02 -2.38
CA VAL A 399 -15.51 -6.36 -1.39
C VAL A 399 -14.94 -5.05 -1.91
N PHE A 400 -14.79 -4.90 -3.23
CA PHE A 400 -14.14 -3.75 -3.85
C PHE A 400 -15.04 -3.04 -4.85
N TYR A 401 -14.82 -1.73 -5.02
CA TYR A 401 -15.46 -0.93 -6.05
C TYR A 401 -15.06 -1.40 -7.46
N PRO A 402 -15.93 -1.21 -8.48
CA PRO A 402 -15.72 -1.77 -9.82
C PRO A 402 -14.37 -1.45 -10.46
N ASP A 403 -13.91 -0.22 -10.30
CA ASP A 403 -12.63 0.33 -10.75
C ASP A 403 -11.41 -0.35 -10.11
N THR A 404 -11.47 -0.65 -8.80
CA THR A 404 -10.44 -1.44 -8.12
C THR A 404 -10.38 -2.87 -8.67
N VAL A 405 -11.54 -3.44 -9.01
CA VAL A 405 -11.62 -4.77 -9.65
C VAL A 405 -11.05 -4.71 -11.06
N GLU A 406 -11.44 -3.72 -11.86
CA GLU A 406 -10.95 -3.50 -13.22
C GLU A 406 -9.43 -3.37 -13.26
N GLU A 407 -8.85 -2.47 -12.45
CA GLU A 407 -7.41 -2.27 -12.39
C GLU A 407 -6.68 -3.56 -12.01
N TRP A 408 -7.15 -4.25 -10.97
CA TRP A 408 -6.48 -5.45 -10.52
C TRP A 408 -6.49 -6.52 -11.62
N LEU A 409 -7.62 -6.71 -12.31
CA LEU A 409 -7.72 -7.65 -13.43
C LEU A 409 -6.85 -7.23 -14.63
N GLU A 410 -6.79 -5.93 -14.98
CA GLU A 410 -5.97 -5.42 -16.07
C GLU A 410 -4.48 -5.69 -15.83
N GLU A 411 -3.99 -5.50 -14.61
CA GLU A 411 -2.59 -5.74 -14.26
C GLU A 411 -2.29 -7.24 -14.11
N ASN A 412 -3.22 -7.99 -13.50
CA ASN A 412 -2.91 -9.32 -13.00
C ASN A 412 -3.40 -10.48 -13.89
N VAL A 413 -4.37 -10.23 -14.77
CA VAL A 413 -5.04 -11.26 -15.56
C VAL A 413 -4.90 -11.00 -17.07
N GLN A 414 -5.16 -9.76 -17.51
CA GLN A 414 -5.18 -9.44 -18.94
C GLN A 414 -3.87 -9.69 -19.69
N PRO A 415 -2.66 -9.54 -19.11
CA PRO A 415 -1.43 -9.81 -19.83
C PRO A 415 -1.33 -11.27 -20.29
N SER A 416 -1.72 -12.22 -19.42
CA SER A 416 -1.74 -13.65 -19.73
C SER A 416 -2.84 -14.00 -20.74
N LEU A 417 -4.04 -13.44 -20.56
CA LEU A 417 -5.17 -13.67 -21.48
C LEU A 417 -4.86 -13.14 -22.89
N ARG A 418 -4.36 -11.92 -23.02
CA ARG A 418 -3.99 -11.30 -24.30
C ARG A 418 -2.95 -12.13 -25.04
N ARG A 419 -1.94 -12.63 -24.34
CA ARG A 419 -0.91 -13.51 -24.93
C ARG A 419 -1.49 -14.82 -25.45
N LEU A 420 -2.39 -15.44 -24.69
CA LEU A 420 -3.02 -16.71 -25.06
C LEU A 420 -4.00 -16.55 -26.24
N GLN A 421 -4.80 -15.49 -26.21
CA GLN A 421 -5.68 -15.12 -27.32
C GLN A 421 -4.87 -14.78 -28.58
N GLY A 422 -3.75 -14.07 -28.43
CA GLY A 422 -2.82 -13.77 -29.52
C GLY A 422 -2.26 -15.04 -30.16
N LEU A 423 -1.81 -16.02 -29.37
CA LEU A 423 -1.36 -17.33 -29.89
C LEU A 423 -2.46 -18.01 -30.71
N LEU A 424 -3.69 -18.05 -30.19
CA LEU A 424 -4.82 -18.68 -30.88
C LEU A 424 -5.21 -17.95 -32.16
N GLN A 425 -5.11 -16.62 -32.17
CA GLN A 425 -5.34 -15.81 -33.36
C GLN A 425 -4.27 -16.07 -34.42
N ASP A 426 -3.00 -16.05 -34.04
CA ASP A 426 -1.88 -16.36 -34.93
C ASP A 426 -2.04 -17.76 -35.54
N LEU A 427 -2.43 -18.77 -34.73
CA LEU A 427 -2.68 -20.13 -35.21
C LEU A 427 -3.80 -20.18 -36.26
N ARG A 428 -4.91 -19.47 -36.04
CA ARG A 428 -6.03 -19.42 -37.00
C ARG A 428 -5.60 -18.79 -38.32
N GLU A 429 -4.82 -17.72 -38.25
CA GLU A 429 -4.31 -17.03 -39.44
C GLU A 429 -3.34 -17.92 -40.22
N ALA A 430 -2.37 -18.53 -39.54
CA ALA A 430 -1.35 -19.38 -40.17
C ALA A 430 -1.91 -20.72 -40.70
N ALA A 431 -2.97 -21.25 -40.08
CA ALA A 431 -3.63 -22.48 -40.52
C ALA A 431 -4.66 -22.25 -41.65
N SER A 432 -4.89 -21.00 -42.07
CA SER A 432 -5.87 -20.69 -43.11
C SER A 432 -5.41 -21.23 -44.48
N PRO A 433 -6.27 -21.95 -45.24
CA PRO A 433 -5.90 -22.64 -46.49
C PRO A 433 -5.29 -21.76 -47.59
N ARG A 434 -5.46 -20.43 -47.50
CA ARG A 434 -5.00 -19.45 -48.50
C ARG A 434 -3.48 -19.26 -48.54
N GLN A 435 -2.71 -19.71 -47.54
CA GLN A 435 -1.27 -19.42 -47.47
C GLN A 435 -0.36 -20.59 -47.84
N LEU A 436 -0.82 -21.84 -47.74
CA LEU A 436 -0.05 -23.02 -48.15
C LEU A 436 0.15 -23.12 -49.68
N ALA A 437 -0.65 -22.40 -50.47
CA ALA A 437 -0.58 -22.40 -51.93
C ALA A 437 0.26 -21.24 -52.51
N ALA A 438 0.76 -20.32 -51.68
CA ALA A 438 1.48 -19.11 -52.13
C ALA A 438 3.00 -19.17 -51.88
N GLN A 439 3.52 -20.32 -51.44
CA GLN A 439 4.94 -20.53 -51.16
C GLN A 439 5.42 -21.84 -51.79
N ASP A 440 5.46 -21.86 -53.13
CA ASP A 440 6.47 -22.66 -53.83
C ASP A 440 7.75 -21.80 -53.95
N PRO A 441 8.95 -22.41 -53.90
CA PRO A 441 10.21 -21.81 -53.44
C PRO A 441 10.73 -20.59 -54.21
#